data_AF-A0A8C9MLW3-F1
#
_entry.id   AF-A0A8C9MLW3-F1
#
_cell.length_a   1.000
_cell.length_b   1.000
_cell.length_c   1.000
_cell.angle_alpha   90.00
_cell.angle_beta   90.00
_cell.angle_gamma   90.00
#
_symmetry.space_group_name_H-M   'P 1'
#
loop_
_entity.id
_entity.type
_entity.pdbx_description
1 polymer ?
#
loop_
_entity_poly.entity_id
_entity_poly.type
_entity_poly.pdbx_seq_one_letter_code
_entity_poly.pdbx_strand_id
1 'polypeptide(L)'
;MIESTGLSASAEEKKESVPTQLMKHQNEIGVASEELGSANAPADQKEQTISEITQDCVYRSSGRPEKTDMIKSLVMDQDASRNCALYVPGSSNRSAVESSEESEEDMYRDEEEIEREKILLSETNSSECKLSVSPEMDIMEYCRKEWRGNTPAAKRMRKGYEAVAQKFASIRRIRGDNYCAFRATLFQALSQATQLPRWLQSEDFTMLPENLLSKYDWIKQWQLRQKPGKRMGEIRDEIKKYLILLRQKWKNISEIKGPLEKQEACDELFKNEEEEYSLYEALKFLMLNTAIELYNADKSGKRVPVFSWLLFARDTSSNPCQLMHNHLNHIGHSGGLEQVEMFLLAYALQYTIRVYRLYKYSTDEFITLYPNDPEEDWPVVTLITEDDRHYNIPVRMCQETML
;
A
#
# COMPACT_ATOMS: atom_id res chain seq x y z
N MET A 1 0.07 -17.77 54.46
CA MET A 1 1.18 -18.33 55.27
C MET A 1 1.07 -19.85 55.19
N ILE A 2 2.17 -20.55 54.85
CA ILE A 2 2.48 -21.97 55.19
C ILE A 2 1.48 -23.01 54.62
N GLU A 3 1.79 -23.74 53.54
CA GLU A 3 2.52 -25.05 53.50
C GLU A 3 1.81 -26.19 54.29
N SER A 4 1.91 -27.48 53.94
CA SER A 4 2.28 -28.21 52.70
C SER A 4 1.89 -29.69 52.88
N THR A 5 1.64 -30.46 51.80
CA THR A 5 1.59 -31.95 51.73
C THR A 5 1.23 -32.35 50.29
N GLY A 6 1.70 -33.45 49.68
CA GLY A 6 2.72 -34.45 50.03
C GLY A 6 2.91 -35.42 48.83
N LEU A 7 4.11 -35.98 48.62
CA LEU A 7 4.48 -36.76 47.42
C LEU A 7 4.08 -38.25 47.44
N SER A 8 3.81 -38.83 46.26
CA SER A 8 4.20 -40.19 45.77
C SER A 8 3.42 -40.50 44.46
N ALA A 9 3.84 -41.37 43.53
CA ALA A 9 5.14 -42.00 43.23
C ALA A 9 5.24 -42.36 41.73
N SER A 10 6.46 -42.29 41.20
CA SER A 10 7.17 -43.25 40.33
C SER A 10 6.40 -44.26 39.45
N ALA A 11 6.68 -44.26 38.14
CA ALA A 11 7.35 -45.37 37.43
C ALA A 11 7.55 -45.07 35.92
N GLU A 12 8.76 -45.30 35.41
CA GLU A 12 9.05 -45.40 33.97
C GLU A 12 8.85 -46.86 33.49
N GLU A 13 8.49 -47.09 32.22
CA GLU A 13 9.02 -48.25 31.50
C GLU A 13 9.09 -48.02 29.97
N LYS A 14 10.25 -48.32 29.37
CA LYS A 14 10.48 -48.40 27.92
C LYS A 14 10.12 -49.80 27.41
N LYS A 15 9.78 -49.96 26.12
CA LYS A 15 10.04 -51.21 25.37
C LYS A 15 10.10 -51.01 23.84
N GLU A 16 10.92 -51.84 23.20
CA GLU A 16 11.29 -51.84 21.77
C GLU A 16 10.51 -52.87 20.90
N SER A 17 10.30 -52.52 19.62
CA SER A 17 10.65 -53.22 18.34
C SER A 17 10.66 -54.78 18.16
N VAL A 18 10.47 -55.40 16.97
CA VAL A 18 10.14 -54.85 15.62
C VAL A 18 8.92 -55.52 14.90
N PRO A 19 8.98 -56.72 14.23
CA PRO A 19 8.38 -56.77 12.89
C PRO A 19 7.36 -57.89 12.58
N THR A 20 6.61 -57.70 11.49
CA THR A 20 6.06 -58.80 10.66
C THR A 20 6.09 -58.38 9.17
N GLN A 21 6.29 -59.34 8.25
CA GLN A 21 6.62 -59.11 6.84
C GLN A 21 5.60 -59.68 5.84
N LEU A 22 5.59 -59.09 4.63
CA LEU A 22 5.28 -59.63 3.29
C LEU A 22 3.95 -60.39 2.99
N MET A 23 3.21 -59.88 2.00
CA MET A 23 3.08 -60.40 0.61
C MET A 23 2.52 -59.26 -0.27
N LYS A 24 3.17 -58.75 -1.33
CA LYS A 24 3.47 -59.29 -2.68
C LYS A 24 2.24 -59.73 -3.51
N HIS A 25 1.94 -58.97 -4.58
CA HIS A 25 1.54 -59.52 -5.87
C HIS A 25 2.00 -58.60 -7.02
N GLN A 26 2.44 -59.20 -8.13
CA GLN A 26 2.95 -58.56 -9.35
C GLN A 26 1.96 -58.75 -10.52
N ASN A 27 2.10 -57.91 -11.55
CA ASN A 27 1.86 -58.11 -13.01
C ASN A 27 1.88 -56.68 -13.64
N GLU A 28 2.69 -56.24 -14.62
CA GLU A 28 3.51 -56.92 -15.65
C GLU A 28 2.64 -57.81 -16.57
N ILE A 29 2.53 -57.67 -17.91
CA ILE A 29 3.35 -57.18 -19.05
C ILE A 29 2.37 -56.73 -20.18
N GLY A 30 2.67 -55.93 -21.22
CA GLY A 30 3.89 -55.21 -21.62
C GLY A 30 3.85 -54.63 -23.06
N VAL A 31 5.02 -54.13 -23.45
CA VAL A 31 5.47 -53.39 -24.65
C VAL A 31 5.02 -53.91 -26.04
N ALA A 32 4.76 -52.99 -26.97
CA ALA A 32 5.19 -53.06 -28.38
C ALA A 32 5.24 -51.65 -29.02
N SER A 33 6.34 -51.32 -29.72
CA SER A 33 6.49 -50.14 -30.59
C SER A 33 6.57 -50.60 -32.04
N GLU A 34 6.05 -49.83 -32.99
CA GLU A 34 6.42 -49.97 -34.41
C GLU A 34 6.28 -48.65 -35.19
N GLU A 35 7.13 -48.46 -36.20
CA GLU A 35 7.25 -47.27 -37.05
C GLU A 35 6.33 -47.33 -38.30
N LEU A 36 6.45 -46.30 -39.16
CA LEU A 36 5.91 -46.16 -40.53
C LEU A 36 4.42 -45.75 -40.58
N GLY A 37 3.97 -44.87 -41.48
CA GLY A 37 4.67 -44.06 -42.49
C GLY A 37 3.71 -43.59 -43.60
N SER A 38 4.11 -42.56 -44.35
CA SER A 38 3.51 -42.07 -45.62
C SER A 38 2.19 -41.26 -45.60
N ALA A 39 2.35 -39.96 -45.84
CA ALA A 39 1.61 -39.07 -46.75
C ALA A 39 0.30 -39.52 -47.44
N ASN A 40 -0.71 -38.63 -47.43
CA ASN A 40 -1.02 -37.73 -48.57
C ASN A 40 -2.08 -36.65 -48.22
N ALA A 41 -2.03 -35.51 -48.93
CA ALA A 41 -2.97 -34.37 -48.86
C ALA A 41 -3.94 -34.40 -50.09
N PRO A 42 -4.72 -33.36 -50.48
CA PRO A 42 -4.97 -32.02 -49.91
C PRO A 42 -6.47 -31.55 -49.97
N ALA A 43 -6.69 -30.22 -49.90
CA ALA A 43 -7.89 -29.44 -50.27
C ALA A 43 -9.01 -29.31 -49.20
N ASP A 44 -9.71 -28.16 -49.03
CA ASP A 44 -9.54 -26.86 -49.70
C ASP A 44 -9.97 -25.64 -48.84
N GLN A 45 -9.75 -24.44 -49.38
CA GLN A 45 -9.76 -23.12 -48.74
C GLN A 45 -11.15 -22.56 -48.37
N LYS A 46 -11.16 -21.65 -47.38
CA LYS A 46 -11.81 -20.34 -47.58
C LYS A 46 -11.23 -19.22 -46.70
N GLU A 47 -10.63 -18.23 -47.33
CA GLU A 47 -10.18 -16.97 -46.71
C GLU A 47 -11.33 -15.94 -46.57
N GLN A 48 -11.20 -15.04 -45.60
CA GLN A 48 -11.40 -13.58 -45.76
C GLN A 48 -10.79 -12.85 -44.55
N THR A 49 -9.55 -12.35 -44.65
CA THR A 49 -9.18 -10.94 -44.93
C THR A 49 -9.62 -9.96 -43.82
N ILE A 50 -8.79 -9.73 -42.80
CA ILE A 50 -7.80 -8.63 -42.65
C ILE A 50 -8.40 -7.22 -42.47
N SER A 51 -8.11 -6.61 -41.32
CA SER A 51 -7.68 -5.20 -41.23
C SER A 51 -6.82 -4.97 -39.97
N GLU A 52 -5.51 -4.96 -40.12
CA GLU A 52 -4.56 -4.54 -39.07
C GLU A 52 -4.38 -3.02 -39.08
N ILE A 53 -4.20 -2.41 -37.91
CA ILE A 53 -3.56 -1.09 -37.78
C ILE A 53 -2.45 -1.24 -36.74
N THR A 54 -1.25 -1.52 -37.25
CA THR A 54 -0.02 -1.56 -36.45
C THR A 54 0.78 -0.31 -36.78
N GLN A 55 1.04 0.54 -35.78
CA GLN A 55 1.84 1.75 -35.96
C GLN A 55 3.27 1.51 -35.43
N ASP A 56 4.20 1.31 -36.35
CA ASP A 56 5.62 1.16 -36.06
C ASP A 56 6.23 2.42 -35.43
N CYS A 57 7.10 2.20 -34.43
CA CYS A 57 8.02 3.22 -33.93
C CYS A 57 9.43 2.61 -33.79
N VAL A 58 10.19 2.64 -34.88
CA VAL A 58 11.59 2.14 -34.92
C VAL A 58 12.54 3.25 -34.48
N TYR A 59 13.17 3.11 -33.32
CA TYR A 59 14.28 3.98 -32.91
C TYR A 59 15.62 3.31 -33.24
N ARG A 60 16.35 3.88 -34.21
CA ARG A 60 17.66 3.36 -34.64
C ARG A 60 18.78 4.13 -33.94
N SER A 61 19.64 3.42 -33.21
CA SER A 61 20.85 3.96 -32.58
C SER A 61 22.03 4.04 -33.55
N SER A 62 22.76 5.16 -33.52
CA SER A 62 24.09 5.32 -34.13
C SER A 62 24.85 6.45 -33.44
N GLY A 63 26.14 6.25 -33.16
CA GLY A 63 26.95 7.15 -32.32
C GLY A 63 27.78 8.23 -33.04
N ARG A 64 28.28 9.15 -32.20
CA ARG A 64 29.47 10.05 -32.22
C ARG A 64 30.59 9.80 -33.27
N PRO A 65 31.55 10.76 -33.55
CA PRO A 65 32.12 11.72 -32.58
C PRO A 65 32.56 13.16 -33.05
N GLU A 66 33.01 13.95 -32.05
CA GLU A 66 34.18 14.89 -32.05
C GLU A 66 34.22 16.27 -32.77
N LYS A 67 34.21 17.36 -31.96
CA LYS A 67 35.35 18.29 -31.63
C LYS A 67 34.80 19.56 -30.92
N THR A 68 35.25 19.91 -29.71
CA THR A 68 36.47 20.68 -29.34
C THR A 68 36.43 22.14 -29.76
N ASP A 69 36.24 23.06 -28.79
CA ASP A 69 37.22 24.10 -28.49
C ASP A 69 37.01 24.77 -27.12
N MET A 70 38.12 25.19 -26.51
CA MET A 70 38.18 25.96 -25.26
C MET A 70 38.32 27.47 -25.57
N ILE A 71 38.00 28.35 -24.60
CA ILE A 71 38.92 29.35 -23.98
C ILE A 71 38.13 30.48 -23.27
N LYS A 72 38.42 30.67 -21.95
CA LYS A 72 38.59 31.93 -21.14
C LYS A 72 37.62 33.14 -21.32
N SER A 73 37.49 34.11 -20.40
CA SER A 73 37.69 34.30 -18.94
C SER A 73 37.32 35.77 -18.61
N LEU A 74 37.50 36.20 -17.34
CA LEU A 74 37.23 37.54 -16.77
C LEU A 74 35.74 37.78 -16.38
N VAL A 75 35.33 38.11 -15.15
CA VAL A 75 35.88 38.89 -14.00
C VAL A 75 35.29 40.32 -13.94
N MET A 76 34.45 40.51 -12.91
CA MET A 76 34.12 41.73 -12.15
C MET A 76 33.75 43.04 -12.89
N ASP A 77 32.64 43.66 -12.45
CA ASP A 77 32.78 44.92 -11.71
C ASP A 77 31.67 45.13 -10.66
N GLN A 78 31.87 46.09 -9.75
CA GLN A 78 31.01 46.40 -8.61
C GLN A 78 30.18 47.69 -8.77
N ASP A 79 29.24 47.85 -7.84
CA ASP A 79 28.92 49.08 -7.09
C ASP A 79 27.66 49.96 -7.35
N ALA A 80 26.94 50.13 -6.23
CA ALA A 80 26.30 51.33 -5.68
C ALA A 80 25.12 52.05 -6.39
N SER A 81 23.97 52.16 -5.69
CA SER A 81 23.58 53.44 -5.04
C SER A 81 22.24 53.41 -4.26
N ARG A 82 22.33 53.53 -2.92
CA ARG A 82 21.49 54.33 -1.98
C ARG A 82 19.95 54.15 -1.86
N ASN A 83 19.58 53.68 -0.66
CA ASN A 83 18.77 54.35 0.39
C ASN A 83 17.76 55.45 0.02
N CYS A 84 16.54 55.34 0.58
CA CYS A 84 16.03 56.35 1.52
C CYS A 84 15.01 55.74 2.52
N ALA A 85 14.78 56.40 3.66
CA ALA A 85 14.20 55.78 4.85
C ALA A 85 12.82 56.33 5.28
N LEU A 86 12.19 55.55 6.16
CA LEU A 86 10.96 55.78 6.94
C LEU A 86 10.76 57.22 7.46
N TYR A 87 9.50 57.66 7.51
CA TYR A 87 9.01 58.53 8.60
C TYR A 87 7.53 58.27 8.91
N VAL A 88 7.19 58.30 10.20
CA VAL A 88 5.81 58.22 10.74
C VAL A 88 5.51 59.52 11.48
N PRO A 89 4.27 60.03 11.39
CA PRO A 89 3.67 60.78 12.49
C PRO A 89 2.30 60.18 12.88
N GLY A 90 1.82 60.44 14.10
CA GLY A 90 0.55 59.91 14.59
C GLY A 90 -0.29 60.89 15.40
N SER A 91 -1.44 60.40 15.87
CA SER A 91 -2.31 60.95 16.93
C SER A 91 -3.38 62.01 16.56
N SER A 92 -4.63 61.54 16.44
CA SER A 92 -5.80 61.90 17.29
C SER A 92 -7.09 62.49 16.66
N ASN A 93 -8.15 61.68 16.78
CA ASN A 93 -9.55 61.99 17.15
C ASN A 93 -10.51 62.81 16.24
N ARG A 94 -11.54 62.08 15.76
CA ARG A 94 -13.01 62.20 16.03
C ARG A 94 -13.97 62.47 14.84
N SER A 95 -15.08 61.71 14.90
CA SER A 95 -16.42 61.85 14.29
C SER A 95 -16.62 61.77 12.76
N ALA A 96 -17.15 60.60 12.34
CA ALA A 96 -18.33 60.37 11.49
C ALA A 96 -18.73 61.38 10.39
N VAL A 97 -18.93 60.88 9.16
CA VAL A 97 -20.25 60.54 8.56
C VAL A 97 -20.02 59.51 7.44
N GLU A 98 -21.07 58.77 7.10
CA GLU A 98 -21.12 57.64 6.14
C GLU A 98 -20.66 57.99 4.71
N SER A 99 -20.00 57.03 4.05
CA SER A 99 -20.22 56.76 2.62
C SER A 99 -19.93 55.29 2.33
N SER A 100 -20.67 54.69 1.40
CA SER A 100 -20.81 53.25 1.24
C SER A 100 -19.80 52.67 0.26
N GLU A 101 -18.96 51.75 0.71
CA GLU A 101 -18.31 50.74 -0.14
C GLU A 101 -18.36 49.39 0.58
N GLU A 102 -19.31 48.54 0.21
CA GLU A 102 -19.26 47.11 0.53
C GLU A 102 -18.14 46.49 -0.31
N SER A 103 -16.92 46.55 0.23
CA SER A 103 -15.81 45.72 -0.23
C SER A 103 -16.19 44.26 0.02
N GLU A 104 -16.66 43.56 -1.01
CA GLU A 104 -16.78 42.10 -0.98
C GLU A 104 -15.39 41.52 -0.72
N GLU A 105 -15.11 41.20 0.54
CA GLU A 105 -13.87 40.53 0.93
C GLU A 105 -13.77 39.19 0.19
N ASP A 106 -12.63 38.97 -0.47
CA ASP A 106 -12.35 37.80 -1.28
C ASP A 106 -12.36 36.53 -0.41
N MET A 107 -13.53 35.88 -0.32
CA MET A 107 -13.77 34.69 0.49
C MET A 107 -13.17 33.41 -0.13
N TYR A 108 -12.24 33.53 -1.08
CA TYR A 108 -11.40 32.42 -1.52
C TYR A 108 -10.22 32.20 -0.56
N ARG A 109 -10.46 31.35 0.44
CA ARG A 109 -9.38 30.64 1.14
C ARG A 109 -8.61 29.80 0.14
N ASP A 110 -7.29 29.90 0.13
CA ASP A 110 -6.46 29.12 -0.77
C ASP A 110 -6.35 27.64 -0.34
N GLU A 111 -5.91 26.78 -1.25
CA GLU A 111 -5.81 25.33 -0.99
C GLU A 111 -4.77 25.02 0.11
N GLU A 112 -3.75 25.86 0.28
CA GLU A 112 -2.73 25.71 1.32
C GLU A 112 -3.24 26.14 2.70
N GLU A 113 -4.12 27.14 2.81
CA GLU A 113 -4.77 27.57 4.05
C GLU A 113 -5.64 26.44 4.62
N ILE A 114 -6.41 25.79 3.74
CA ILE A 114 -7.22 24.61 4.08
C ILE A 114 -6.32 23.45 4.53
N GLU A 115 -5.18 23.22 3.88
CA GLU A 115 -4.22 22.19 4.27
C GLU A 115 -3.51 22.51 5.60
N ARG A 116 -3.14 23.77 5.84
CA ARG A 116 -2.58 24.26 7.11
C ARG A 116 -3.58 24.13 8.26
N GLU A 117 -4.85 24.43 8.04
CA GLU A 117 -5.90 24.24 9.07
C GLU A 117 -6.13 22.75 9.38
N LYS A 118 -6.09 21.86 8.37
CA LYS A 118 -6.13 20.40 8.60
C LYS A 118 -4.98 19.94 9.52
N ILE A 119 -3.78 20.49 9.33
CA ILE A 119 -2.61 20.21 10.18
C ILE A 119 -2.83 20.74 11.61
N LEU A 120 -3.24 22.01 11.78
CA LEU A 120 -3.48 22.64 13.09
C LEU A 120 -4.60 21.96 13.91
N LEU A 121 -5.68 21.54 13.26
CA LEU A 121 -6.76 20.75 13.88
C LEU A 121 -6.27 19.37 14.32
N SER A 122 -5.28 18.79 13.62
CA SER A 122 -4.64 17.54 14.03
C SER A 122 -3.76 17.72 15.27
N GLU A 123 -3.12 18.88 15.45
CA GLU A 123 -2.23 19.17 16.57
C GLU A 123 -3.00 19.47 17.86
N THR A 124 -4.06 20.27 17.80
CA THR A 124 -4.74 20.84 18.99
C THR A 124 -5.42 19.78 19.88
N ASN A 125 -5.73 18.59 19.34
CA ASN A 125 -6.34 17.48 20.07
C ASN A 125 -5.34 16.59 20.85
N SER A 126 -4.20 17.13 21.33
CA SER A 126 -3.01 16.36 21.74
C SER A 126 -3.07 15.60 23.09
N SER A 127 -4.20 15.58 23.80
CA SER A 127 -4.30 15.00 25.15
C SER A 127 -5.26 13.80 25.31
N GLU A 128 -5.73 13.21 24.22
CA GLU A 128 -6.41 11.91 24.24
C GLU A 128 -5.67 10.91 23.34
N CYS A 129 -5.82 9.60 23.61
CA CYS A 129 -5.15 8.56 22.85
C CYS A 129 -5.64 8.55 21.39
N LYS A 130 -4.88 9.18 20.49
CA LYS A 130 -5.25 9.39 19.09
C LYS A 130 -5.22 8.06 18.31
N LEU A 131 -6.35 7.35 18.34
CA LEU A 131 -6.66 6.24 17.44
C LEU A 131 -6.21 6.59 16.01
N SER A 132 -5.42 5.71 15.39
CA SER A 132 -4.92 5.95 14.04
C SER A 132 -6.01 5.69 12.98
N VAL A 133 -7.08 4.99 13.39
CA VAL A 133 -8.34 4.82 12.66
C VAL A 133 -9.50 5.35 13.51
N SER A 134 -10.05 6.50 13.13
CA SER A 134 -11.15 7.17 13.84
C SER A 134 -12.38 6.26 13.97
N PRO A 135 -13.25 6.44 14.99
CA PRO A 135 -14.56 5.77 15.07
C PRO A 135 -15.42 5.97 13.81
N GLU A 136 -16.42 5.11 13.63
CA GLU A 136 -17.36 5.22 12.50
C GLU A 136 -18.26 6.46 12.61
N MET A 137 -18.52 7.11 11.48
CA MET A 137 -19.48 8.20 11.34
C MET A 137 -20.28 8.06 10.04
N ASP A 138 -21.46 8.66 9.96
CA ASP A 138 -22.28 8.68 8.74
C ASP A 138 -21.50 9.31 7.56
N ILE A 139 -21.50 8.62 6.42
CA ILE A 139 -20.69 9.03 5.27
C ILE A 139 -21.16 10.36 4.66
N MET A 140 -22.46 10.65 4.72
CA MET A 140 -23.04 11.88 4.21
C MET A 140 -22.88 13.04 5.19
N GLU A 141 -22.77 12.80 6.49
CA GLU A 141 -22.36 13.76 7.52
C GLU A 141 -20.90 14.14 7.38
N TYR A 142 -20.01 13.16 7.18
CA TYR A 142 -18.61 13.40 6.87
C TYR A 142 -18.48 14.27 5.62
N CYS A 143 -19.15 13.88 4.53
CA CYS A 143 -19.14 14.62 3.28
C CYS A 143 -19.63 16.07 3.44
N ARG A 144 -20.73 16.30 4.17
CA ARG A 144 -21.24 17.66 4.47
C ARG A 144 -20.29 18.49 5.33
N LYS A 145 -19.52 17.87 6.22
CA LYS A 145 -18.57 18.56 7.11
C LYS A 145 -17.32 19.02 6.38
N GLU A 146 -16.73 18.17 5.53
CA GLU A 146 -15.48 18.45 4.80
C GLU A 146 -15.75 19.22 3.49
N TRP A 147 -16.67 18.75 2.64
CA TRP A 147 -16.84 19.24 1.27
C TRP A 147 -17.93 20.30 1.13
N ARG A 148 -17.66 21.47 1.73
CA ARG A 148 -18.55 22.65 1.72
C ARG A 148 -18.44 23.46 0.42
N GLY A 149 -19.31 24.45 0.27
CA GLY A 149 -19.26 25.41 -0.85
C GLY A 149 -19.67 24.85 -2.22
N ASN A 150 -19.55 25.69 -3.24
CA ASN A 150 -20.10 25.46 -4.59
C ASN A 150 -19.04 25.24 -5.69
N THR A 151 -17.77 25.05 -5.31
CA THR A 151 -16.67 24.80 -6.25
C THR A 151 -16.90 23.51 -7.07
N PRO A 152 -16.34 23.41 -8.29
CA PRO A 152 -16.44 22.19 -9.11
C PRO A 152 -15.85 20.97 -8.39
N ALA A 153 -14.76 21.14 -7.64
CA ALA A 153 -14.14 20.09 -6.84
C ALA A 153 -15.08 19.58 -5.74
N ALA A 154 -15.64 20.47 -4.91
CA ALA A 154 -16.56 20.08 -3.85
C ALA A 154 -17.85 19.44 -4.40
N LYS A 155 -18.37 19.94 -5.53
CA LYS A 155 -19.49 19.31 -6.25
C LYS A 155 -19.16 17.88 -6.73
N ARG A 156 -17.95 17.65 -7.25
CA ARG A 156 -17.49 16.32 -7.67
C ARG A 156 -17.37 15.37 -6.47
N MET A 157 -16.77 15.84 -5.38
CA MET A 157 -16.59 15.05 -4.15
C MET A 157 -17.91 14.65 -3.53
N ARG A 158 -18.89 15.57 -3.43
CA ARG A 158 -20.24 15.24 -2.95
C ARG A 158 -20.88 14.13 -3.78
N LYS A 159 -20.84 14.21 -5.12
CA LYS A 159 -21.35 13.14 -5.99
C LYS A 159 -20.58 11.81 -5.84
N GLY A 160 -19.27 11.88 -5.60
CA GLY A 160 -18.45 10.71 -5.28
C GLY A 160 -18.93 10.03 -3.99
N TYR A 161 -19.10 10.79 -2.92
CA TYR A 161 -19.62 10.28 -1.64
C TYR A 161 -21.07 9.78 -1.74
N GLU A 162 -21.94 10.47 -2.50
CA GLU A 162 -23.32 10.02 -2.78
C GLU A 162 -23.32 8.63 -3.46
N ALA A 163 -22.41 8.38 -4.40
CA ALA A 163 -22.29 7.07 -5.05
C ALA A 163 -21.70 5.98 -4.13
N VAL A 164 -20.81 6.33 -3.20
CA VAL A 164 -20.34 5.37 -2.16
C VAL A 164 -21.45 5.09 -1.15
N ALA A 165 -22.25 6.09 -0.78
CA ALA A 165 -23.36 6.00 0.17
C ALA A 165 -24.46 5.02 -0.26
N GLN A 166 -24.61 4.78 -1.57
CA GLN A 166 -25.49 3.72 -2.10
C GLN A 166 -25.11 2.32 -1.59
N LYS A 167 -23.84 2.09 -1.26
CA LYS A 167 -23.31 0.78 -0.85
C LYS A 167 -22.82 0.73 0.59
N PHE A 168 -22.48 1.88 1.20
CA PHE A 168 -21.91 1.94 2.54
C PHE A 168 -22.49 3.12 3.33
N ALA A 169 -23.10 2.86 4.48
CA ALA A 169 -23.74 3.90 5.29
C ALA A 169 -22.73 4.78 6.04
N SER A 170 -21.54 4.26 6.35
CA SER A 170 -20.61 4.89 7.28
C SER A 170 -19.17 4.88 6.76
N ILE A 171 -18.34 5.73 7.36
CA ILE A 171 -16.93 5.89 7.04
C ILE A 171 -16.09 5.95 8.32
N ARG A 172 -14.88 5.38 8.27
CA ARG A 172 -13.82 5.57 9.29
C ARG A 172 -12.69 6.37 8.67
N ARG A 173 -12.34 7.50 9.31
CA ARG A 173 -11.24 8.36 8.86
C ARG A 173 -9.90 7.78 9.28
N ILE A 174 -8.95 7.71 8.37
CA ILE A 174 -7.61 7.20 8.64
C ILE A 174 -6.66 8.36 8.85
N ARG A 175 -5.72 8.19 9.79
CA ARG A 175 -4.60 9.12 9.98
C ARG A 175 -3.85 9.33 8.66
N GLY A 176 -3.89 10.55 8.15
CA GLY A 176 -3.20 11.01 6.94
C GLY A 176 -1.71 11.24 7.18
N ASP A 177 -0.99 10.19 7.53
CA ASP A 177 0.47 10.18 7.54
C ASP A 177 1.01 9.30 6.41
N ASN A 178 2.34 9.22 6.32
CA ASN A 178 3.06 8.44 5.32
C ASN A 178 2.86 6.90 5.41
N TYR A 179 1.99 6.41 6.31
CA TYR A 179 1.51 5.02 6.38
C TYR A 179 0.02 4.87 6.02
N CYS A 180 -0.68 5.93 5.61
CA CYS A 180 -2.15 5.95 5.41
C CYS A 180 -2.68 4.77 4.59
N ALA A 181 -2.05 4.46 3.45
CA ALA A 181 -2.46 3.36 2.57
C ALA A 181 -2.28 1.96 3.21
N PHE A 182 -1.17 1.70 3.92
CA PHE A 182 -0.99 0.46 4.68
C PHE A 182 -1.99 0.36 5.82
N ARG A 183 -2.21 1.45 6.55
CA ARG A 183 -3.15 1.51 7.66
C ARG A 183 -4.56 1.16 7.20
N ALA A 184 -5.03 1.82 6.14
CA ALA A 184 -6.36 1.60 5.59
C ALA A 184 -6.54 0.16 5.07
N THR A 185 -5.56 -0.36 4.33
CA THR A 185 -5.58 -1.71 3.76
C THR A 185 -5.51 -2.80 4.83
N LEU A 186 -4.55 -2.70 5.76
CA LEU A 186 -4.33 -3.71 6.79
C LEU A 186 -5.47 -3.74 7.82
N PHE A 187 -6.03 -2.57 8.16
CA PHE A 187 -7.19 -2.49 9.05
C PHE A 187 -8.41 -3.22 8.45
N GLN A 188 -8.74 -2.97 7.17
CA GLN A 188 -9.80 -3.69 6.48
C GLN A 188 -9.50 -5.20 6.37
N ALA A 189 -8.27 -5.57 6.04
CA ALA A 189 -7.89 -6.96 5.87
C ALA A 189 -8.02 -7.76 7.18
N LEU A 190 -7.66 -7.14 8.32
CA LEU A 190 -7.77 -7.73 9.65
C LEU A 190 -9.21 -7.74 10.17
N SER A 191 -9.96 -6.64 10.04
CA SER A 191 -11.35 -6.56 10.53
C SER A 191 -12.29 -7.54 9.79
N GLN A 192 -11.93 -7.91 8.55
CA GLN A 192 -12.66 -8.88 7.72
C GLN A 192 -12.05 -10.30 7.76
N ALA A 193 -10.91 -10.51 8.44
CA ALA A 193 -10.22 -11.80 8.44
C ALA A 193 -11.06 -12.90 9.12
N THR A 194 -11.44 -13.94 8.37
CA THR A 194 -12.13 -15.15 8.86
C THR A 194 -11.19 -16.33 9.12
N GLN A 195 -9.99 -16.27 8.56
CA GLN A 195 -8.94 -17.29 8.69
C GLN A 195 -7.56 -16.64 8.49
N LEU A 196 -6.50 -17.33 8.91
CA LEU A 196 -5.12 -16.94 8.60
C LEU A 196 -4.81 -17.26 7.12
N PRO A 197 -4.40 -16.28 6.28
CA PRO A 197 -4.02 -16.53 4.89
C PRO A 197 -2.96 -17.63 4.71
N ARG A 198 -3.05 -18.42 3.62
CA ARG A 198 -2.13 -19.54 3.35
C ARG A 198 -0.65 -19.12 3.34
N TRP A 199 -0.34 -17.94 2.80
CA TRP A 199 1.03 -17.41 2.78
C TRP A 199 1.57 -17.06 4.18
N LEU A 200 0.71 -16.65 5.14
CA LEU A 200 1.10 -16.46 6.54
C LEU A 200 1.30 -17.77 7.29
N GLN A 201 0.66 -18.86 6.87
CA GLN A 201 0.78 -20.19 7.48
C GLN A 201 2.15 -20.85 7.18
N SER A 202 2.77 -20.56 6.03
CA SER A 202 4.02 -21.20 5.59
C SER A 202 5.16 -21.04 6.60
N GLU A 203 5.89 -22.12 6.94
CA GLU A 203 7.05 -22.04 7.84
C GLU A 203 8.17 -21.14 7.27
N ASP A 204 8.33 -21.14 5.94
CA ASP A 204 9.31 -20.33 5.20
C ASP A 204 9.13 -18.82 5.38
N PHE A 205 7.90 -18.35 5.63
CA PHE A 205 7.61 -16.93 5.86
C PHE A 205 8.42 -16.36 7.02
N THR A 206 8.68 -17.16 8.07
CA THR A 206 9.53 -16.76 9.20
C THR A 206 11.04 -16.90 8.95
N MET A 207 11.42 -17.48 7.80
CA MET A 207 12.80 -17.60 7.32
C MET A 207 13.10 -16.65 6.14
N LEU A 208 12.11 -15.85 5.72
CA LEU A 208 12.24 -14.88 4.63
C LEU A 208 13.39 -13.88 4.83
N PRO A 209 13.62 -13.32 6.04
CA PRO A 209 14.76 -12.43 6.28
C PRO A 209 16.10 -13.14 6.08
N GLU A 210 16.28 -14.34 6.63
CA GLU A 210 17.47 -15.17 6.40
C GLU A 210 17.69 -15.46 4.91
N ASN A 211 16.63 -15.85 4.20
CA ASN A 211 16.67 -16.25 2.79
C ASN A 211 16.98 -15.09 1.83
N LEU A 212 16.51 -13.87 2.14
CA LEU A 212 16.79 -12.68 1.33
C LEU A 212 18.12 -12.03 1.68
N LEU A 213 18.43 -11.81 2.96
CA LEU A 213 19.69 -11.14 3.36
C LEU A 213 20.95 -12.00 3.13
N SER A 214 20.81 -13.32 2.90
CA SER A 214 21.90 -14.19 2.45
C SER A 214 22.15 -14.15 0.92
N LYS A 215 21.15 -13.73 0.12
CA LYS A 215 21.24 -13.63 -1.34
C LYS A 215 21.49 -12.20 -1.83
N TYR A 216 21.04 -11.21 -1.07
CA TYR A 216 20.96 -9.80 -1.48
C TYR A 216 21.56 -8.89 -0.41
N ASP A 217 22.90 -8.74 -0.43
CA ASP A 217 23.64 -7.94 0.55
C ASP A 217 23.15 -6.47 0.66
N TRP A 218 22.61 -5.91 -0.41
CA TRP A 218 22.08 -4.54 -0.42
C TRP A 218 20.89 -4.34 0.53
N ILE A 219 20.14 -5.40 0.88
CA ILE A 219 19.03 -5.32 1.85
C ILE A 219 19.52 -4.89 3.25
N LYS A 220 20.81 -5.04 3.56
CA LYS A 220 21.43 -4.52 4.79
C LYS A 220 21.37 -2.98 4.90
N GLN A 221 20.95 -2.28 3.85
CA GLN A 221 20.73 -0.83 3.82
C GLN A 221 19.25 -0.44 4.00
N TRP A 222 18.40 -1.37 4.46
CA TRP A 222 17.01 -1.12 4.85
C TRP A 222 16.91 -0.06 5.95
N GLN A 223 15.97 0.88 5.81
CA GLN A 223 15.75 1.95 6.79
C GLN A 223 14.48 1.70 7.61
N LEU A 224 14.69 1.27 8.86
CA LEU A 224 13.64 1.13 9.86
C LEU A 224 13.25 2.48 10.46
N ARG A 225 11.97 2.67 10.73
CA ARG A 225 11.42 3.83 11.48
C ARG A 225 12.13 4.10 12.81
N GLN A 226 12.56 3.06 13.53
CA GLN A 226 13.18 3.21 14.84
C GLN A 226 14.71 3.46 14.76
N LYS A 227 15.05 4.76 14.75
CA LYS A 227 16.37 5.35 15.10
C LYS A 227 17.51 5.12 14.08
N PRO A 228 18.01 6.18 13.42
CA PRO A 228 19.29 6.10 12.72
C PRO A 228 20.42 5.87 13.74
N GLY A 229 21.11 4.71 13.67
CA GLY A 229 22.32 4.44 14.47
C GLY A 229 22.42 3.09 15.18
N LYS A 230 21.42 2.18 15.08
CA LYS A 230 21.58 0.77 15.52
C LYS A 230 22.57 0.01 14.62
N ARG A 231 23.20 -1.04 15.15
CA ARG A 231 24.30 -1.73 14.43
C ARG A 231 23.77 -2.73 13.41
N MET A 232 24.50 -2.83 12.30
CA MET A 232 24.21 -3.62 11.07
C MET A 232 23.81 -5.10 11.26
N GLY A 233 23.99 -5.67 12.45
CA GLY A 233 23.58 -7.04 12.77
C GLY A 233 22.12 -7.20 13.21
N GLU A 234 21.40 -6.10 13.47
CA GLU A 234 20.07 -6.14 14.11
C GLU A 234 18.91 -6.27 13.11
N ILE A 235 19.06 -5.77 11.88
CA ILE A 235 18.00 -5.64 10.86
C ILE A 235 17.29 -6.97 10.58
N ARG A 236 18.03 -8.06 10.36
CA ARG A 236 17.46 -9.40 10.10
C ARG A 236 16.52 -9.83 11.21
N ASP A 237 16.96 -9.68 12.46
CA ASP A 237 16.25 -10.18 13.64
C ASP A 237 15.09 -9.25 14.01
N GLU A 238 15.17 -7.96 13.64
CA GLU A 238 14.06 -7.00 13.76
C GLU A 238 12.97 -7.27 12.73
N ILE A 239 13.30 -7.43 11.44
CA ILE A 239 12.34 -7.83 10.40
C ILE A 239 11.68 -9.17 10.75
N LYS A 240 12.44 -10.14 11.26
CA LYS A 240 11.88 -11.42 11.72
C LYS A 240 10.85 -11.25 12.85
N LYS A 241 11.10 -10.37 13.82
CA LYS A 241 10.13 -10.05 14.88
C LYS A 241 8.87 -9.40 14.30
N TYR A 242 9.00 -8.50 13.33
CA TYR A 242 7.86 -7.85 12.68
C TYR A 242 6.99 -8.85 11.90
N LEU A 243 7.60 -9.78 11.15
CA LEU A 243 6.88 -10.85 10.46
C LEU A 243 6.16 -11.78 11.45
N ILE A 244 6.82 -12.18 12.55
CA ILE A 244 6.20 -12.98 13.62
C ILE A 244 5.01 -12.24 14.25
N LEU A 245 5.15 -10.94 14.53
CA LEU A 245 4.08 -10.11 15.07
C LEU A 245 2.89 -10.03 14.11
N LEU A 246 3.13 -9.81 12.81
CA LEU A 246 2.09 -9.79 11.78
C LEU A 246 1.30 -11.11 11.76
N ARG A 247 2.00 -12.25 11.69
CA ARG A 247 1.38 -13.59 11.77
C ARG A 247 0.54 -13.74 13.05
N GLN A 248 1.09 -13.35 14.20
CA GLN A 248 0.43 -13.51 15.50
C GLN A 248 -0.84 -12.66 15.60
N LYS A 249 -0.77 -11.36 15.26
CA LYS A 249 -1.93 -10.46 15.30
C LYS A 249 -3.01 -10.90 14.30
N TRP A 250 -2.63 -11.29 13.08
CA TRP A 250 -3.57 -11.79 12.08
C TRP A 250 -4.27 -13.08 12.53
N LYS A 251 -3.50 -14.04 13.08
CA LYS A 251 -4.06 -15.28 13.63
C LYS A 251 -5.07 -14.97 14.74
N ASN A 252 -4.65 -14.22 15.76
CA ASN A 252 -5.48 -13.89 16.91
C ASN A 252 -6.79 -13.19 16.49
N ILE A 253 -6.72 -12.21 15.58
CA ILE A 253 -7.91 -11.49 15.10
C ILE A 253 -8.81 -12.42 14.26
N SER A 254 -8.23 -13.28 13.42
CA SER A 254 -9.02 -14.22 12.59
C SER A 254 -9.80 -15.25 13.41
N GLU A 255 -9.29 -15.64 14.58
CA GLU A 255 -9.93 -16.59 15.50
C GLU A 255 -11.14 -16.00 16.25
N ILE A 256 -11.28 -14.66 16.27
CA ILE A 256 -12.44 -13.98 16.88
C ILE A 256 -13.67 -14.20 16.00
N LYS A 257 -14.75 -14.74 16.59
CA LYS A 257 -16.01 -15.02 15.88
C LYS A 257 -16.99 -13.85 15.90
N GLY A 258 -17.01 -13.08 16.99
CA GLY A 258 -17.91 -11.95 17.16
C GLY A 258 -17.43 -10.72 16.37
N PRO A 259 -18.30 -10.05 15.58
CA PRO A 259 -17.89 -8.93 14.75
C PRO A 259 -17.57 -7.66 15.56
N LEU A 260 -18.20 -7.50 16.73
CA LEU A 260 -17.94 -6.36 17.63
C LEU A 260 -16.57 -6.51 18.30
N GLU A 261 -16.33 -7.67 18.90
CA GLU A 261 -15.08 -8.02 19.59
C GLU A 261 -13.89 -8.03 18.61
N LYS A 262 -14.13 -8.40 17.34
CA LYS A 262 -13.14 -8.30 16.26
C LYS A 262 -12.83 -6.85 15.90
N GLN A 263 -13.85 -6.00 15.86
CA GLN A 263 -13.67 -4.57 15.60
C GLN A 263 -12.94 -3.89 16.75
N GLU A 264 -13.27 -4.22 18.01
CA GLU A 264 -12.56 -3.78 19.21
C GLU A 264 -11.09 -4.25 19.20
N ALA A 265 -10.82 -5.52 18.86
CA ALA A 265 -9.44 -6.02 18.73
C ALA A 265 -8.62 -5.32 17.63
N CYS A 266 -9.27 -4.84 16.56
CA CYS A 266 -8.63 -3.98 15.57
C CYS A 266 -8.42 -2.56 16.12
N ASP A 267 -9.41 -1.98 16.80
CA ASP A 267 -9.31 -0.63 17.39
C ASP A 267 -8.24 -0.55 18.49
N GLU A 268 -8.04 -1.64 19.24
CA GLU A 268 -6.94 -1.82 20.20
C GLU A 268 -5.56 -1.92 19.52
N LEU A 269 -5.48 -2.49 18.32
CA LEU A 269 -4.21 -2.64 17.58
C LEU A 269 -3.79 -1.35 16.87
N PHE A 270 -4.75 -0.52 16.45
CA PHE A 270 -4.51 0.69 15.64
C PHE A 270 -4.56 1.97 16.49
N LYS A 271 -3.72 2.00 17.53
CA LYS A 271 -3.60 3.09 18.53
C LYS A 271 -2.44 4.07 18.29
N ASN A 272 -1.82 4.06 17.11
CA ASN A 272 -0.62 4.86 16.80
C ASN A 272 0.58 4.50 17.72
N GLU A 273 0.67 3.25 18.17
CA GLU A 273 1.75 2.72 19.02
C GLU A 273 2.76 1.88 18.23
N GLU A 274 3.89 1.52 18.84
CA GLU A 274 4.99 0.82 18.14
C GLU A 274 4.61 -0.57 17.59
N GLU A 275 3.60 -1.24 18.14
CA GLU A 275 3.07 -2.47 17.53
C GLU A 275 2.45 -2.20 16.14
N GLU A 276 1.67 -1.12 15.98
CA GLU A 276 1.06 -0.73 14.71
C GLU A 276 2.14 -0.50 13.64
N TYR A 277 3.16 0.31 13.97
CA TYR A 277 4.27 0.61 13.06
C TYR A 277 5.13 -0.60 12.72
N SER A 278 5.26 -1.55 13.67
CA SER A 278 5.96 -2.82 13.44
C SER A 278 5.26 -3.67 12.36
N LEU A 279 3.93 -3.62 12.26
CA LEU A 279 3.19 -4.29 11.18
C LEU A 279 3.49 -3.67 9.81
N TYR A 280 3.70 -2.35 9.74
CA TYR A 280 4.01 -1.67 8.48
C TYR A 280 5.40 -2.00 7.97
N GLU A 281 6.41 -2.17 8.84
CA GLU A 281 7.73 -2.67 8.43
C GLU A 281 7.65 -4.13 7.91
N ALA A 282 6.78 -4.97 8.47
CA ALA A 282 6.50 -6.30 7.92
C ALA A 282 5.88 -6.22 6.51
N LEU A 283 4.88 -5.36 6.31
CA LEU A 283 4.25 -5.13 4.99
C LEU A 283 5.25 -4.62 3.95
N LYS A 284 6.07 -3.61 4.31
CA LYS A 284 7.16 -3.09 3.45
C LYS A 284 8.11 -4.21 3.02
N PHE A 285 8.51 -5.09 3.94
CA PHE A 285 9.43 -6.18 3.62
C PHE A 285 8.78 -7.26 2.73
N LEU A 286 7.49 -7.54 2.90
CA LEU A 286 6.76 -8.45 2.01
C LEU A 286 6.60 -7.89 0.60
N MET A 287 6.39 -6.58 0.47
CA MET A 287 6.43 -5.89 -0.82
C MET A 287 7.81 -5.99 -1.47
N LEU A 288 8.90 -5.83 -0.70
CA LEU A 288 10.25 -6.04 -1.24
C LEU A 288 10.44 -7.48 -1.74
N ASN A 289 10.03 -8.49 -0.97
CA ASN A 289 10.11 -9.89 -1.40
C ASN A 289 9.35 -10.13 -2.71
N THR A 290 8.09 -9.67 -2.76
CA THR A 290 7.23 -9.80 -3.94
C THR A 290 7.85 -9.11 -5.16
N ALA A 291 8.45 -7.93 -4.98
CA ALA A 291 9.16 -7.23 -6.04
C ALA A 291 10.40 -7.99 -6.52
N ILE A 292 11.16 -8.62 -5.62
CA ILE A 292 12.31 -9.48 -5.97
C ILE A 292 11.82 -10.71 -6.75
N GLU A 293 10.75 -11.37 -6.32
CA GLU A 293 10.17 -12.54 -7.00
C GLU A 293 9.69 -12.20 -8.41
N LEU A 294 8.94 -11.11 -8.57
CA LEU A 294 8.46 -10.62 -9.86
C LEU A 294 9.62 -10.21 -10.79
N TYR A 295 10.63 -9.50 -10.28
CA TYR A 295 11.82 -9.13 -11.06
C TYR A 295 12.60 -10.36 -11.52
N ASN A 296 12.81 -11.35 -10.66
CA ASN A 296 13.49 -12.59 -11.01
C ASN A 296 12.66 -13.45 -11.98
N ALA A 297 11.33 -13.43 -11.88
CA ALA A 297 10.44 -14.09 -12.82
C ALA A 297 10.55 -13.47 -14.23
N ASP A 298 10.50 -12.15 -14.34
CA ASP A 298 10.75 -11.40 -15.59
C ASP A 298 12.12 -11.74 -16.18
N LYS A 299 13.20 -11.68 -15.39
CA LYS A 299 14.57 -12.03 -15.85
C LYS A 299 14.76 -13.50 -16.22
N SER A 300 13.87 -14.40 -15.78
CA SER A 300 13.85 -15.81 -16.19
C SER A 300 12.86 -16.09 -17.34
N GLY A 301 12.29 -15.05 -17.96
CA GLY A 301 11.38 -15.17 -19.10
C GLY A 301 9.99 -15.68 -18.74
N LYS A 302 9.62 -15.69 -17.45
CA LYS A 302 8.27 -16.05 -17.00
C LYS A 302 7.32 -14.87 -17.22
N ARG A 303 6.04 -15.17 -17.50
CA ARG A 303 4.99 -14.14 -17.51
C ARG A 303 4.89 -13.52 -16.11
N VAL A 304 4.90 -12.19 -16.07
CA VAL A 304 4.63 -11.38 -14.87
C VAL A 304 3.47 -10.43 -15.14
N PRO A 305 2.80 -9.88 -14.11
CA PRO A 305 1.74 -8.89 -14.27
C PRO A 305 2.28 -7.58 -14.85
N VAL A 306 1.48 -6.89 -15.67
CA VAL A 306 1.88 -5.66 -16.38
C VAL A 306 2.36 -4.56 -15.43
N PHE A 307 1.75 -4.43 -14.24
CA PHE A 307 2.19 -3.44 -13.24
C PHE A 307 3.66 -3.65 -12.81
N SER A 308 4.18 -4.88 -12.85
CA SER A 308 5.58 -5.15 -12.52
C SER A 308 6.53 -4.52 -13.53
N TRP A 309 6.17 -4.52 -14.82
CA TRP A 309 6.95 -3.81 -15.83
C TRP A 309 6.89 -2.30 -15.61
N LEU A 310 5.71 -1.75 -15.30
CA LEU A 310 5.56 -0.33 -14.99
C LEU A 310 6.35 0.08 -13.73
N LEU A 311 6.35 -0.77 -12.70
CA LEU A 311 7.10 -0.56 -11.46
C LEU A 311 8.60 -0.42 -11.74
N PHE A 312 9.17 -1.36 -12.52
CA PHE A 312 10.60 -1.40 -12.88
C PHE A 312 10.98 -0.57 -14.13
N ALA A 313 10.01 0.06 -14.81
CA ALA A 313 10.28 1.02 -15.89
C ALA A 313 10.60 2.43 -15.37
N ARG A 314 10.36 2.73 -14.09
CA ARG A 314 10.69 4.02 -13.46
C ARG A 314 12.21 4.16 -13.31
N ASP A 315 12.77 5.30 -13.70
CA ASP A 315 14.20 5.63 -13.57
C ASP A 315 14.73 5.48 -12.14
N THR A 316 13.88 5.78 -11.15
CA THR A 316 14.19 5.67 -9.71
C THR A 316 13.94 4.28 -9.13
N SER A 317 13.52 3.30 -9.93
CA SER A 317 13.03 2.01 -9.46
C SER A 317 13.37 0.85 -10.41
N SER A 318 14.42 0.96 -11.23
CA SER A 318 14.72 0.00 -12.33
C SER A 318 14.98 -1.46 -11.91
N ASN A 319 15.13 -1.71 -10.61
CA ASN A 319 15.38 -3.02 -10.00
C ASN A 319 15.01 -2.98 -8.50
N PRO A 320 14.87 -4.14 -7.82
CA PRO A 320 14.43 -4.20 -6.42
C PRO A 320 15.31 -3.42 -5.42
N CYS A 321 16.61 -3.26 -5.71
CA CYS A 321 17.51 -2.46 -4.87
C CYS A 321 17.15 -0.97 -4.95
N GLN A 322 16.94 -0.43 -6.16
CA GLN A 322 16.47 0.94 -6.34
C GLN A 322 15.06 1.17 -5.77
N LEU A 323 14.14 0.21 -5.96
CA LEU A 323 12.81 0.24 -5.33
C LEU A 323 12.91 0.36 -3.80
N MET A 324 13.76 -0.46 -3.17
CA MET A 324 14.00 -0.39 -1.73
C MET A 324 14.53 0.99 -1.31
N HIS A 325 15.58 1.47 -1.98
CA HIS A 325 16.27 2.69 -1.59
C HIS A 325 15.43 3.96 -1.78
N ASN A 326 14.82 4.12 -2.95
CA ASN A 326 14.21 5.37 -3.37
C ASN A 326 12.71 5.45 -3.04
N HIS A 327 12.07 4.31 -2.76
CA HIS A 327 10.63 4.23 -2.50
C HIS A 327 10.33 3.57 -1.15
N LEU A 328 10.63 2.27 -0.96
CA LEU A 328 10.17 1.55 0.25
C LEU A 328 10.76 2.12 1.55
N ASN A 329 12.04 2.52 1.56
CA ASN A 329 12.67 3.18 2.70
C ASN A 329 12.02 4.54 3.03
N HIS A 330 11.43 5.22 2.04
CA HIS A 330 10.79 6.53 2.20
C HIS A 330 9.37 6.41 2.75
N ILE A 331 8.71 5.26 2.59
CA ILE A 331 7.38 4.98 3.15
C ILE A 331 7.45 5.10 4.67
N GLY A 332 6.59 5.98 5.20
CA GLY A 332 6.52 6.31 6.61
C GLY A 332 7.43 7.45 7.07
N HIS A 333 8.31 7.94 6.21
CA HIS A 333 9.26 9.01 6.50
C HIS A 333 8.92 10.28 5.71
N SER A 334 9.10 10.24 4.39
CA SER A 334 8.98 11.40 3.49
C SER A 334 7.93 11.24 2.39
N GLY A 335 7.34 10.05 2.23
CA GLY A 335 6.21 9.82 1.31
C GLY A 335 5.36 8.62 1.72
N GLY A 336 4.16 8.53 1.12
CA GLY A 336 3.31 7.34 1.18
C GLY A 336 3.59 6.37 0.02
N LEU A 337 2.67 5.42 -0.23
CA LEU A 337 2.71 4.58 -1.42
C LEU A 337 2.35 5.35 -2.69
N GLU A 338 3.07 5.11 -3.77
CA GLU A 338 2.62 5.52 -5.11
C GLU A 338 1.53 4.58 -5.67
N GLN A 339 0.78 5.05 -6.69
CA GLN A 339 -0.30 4.26 -7.28
C GLN A 339 0.16 2.91 -7.84
N VAL A 340 1.36 2.83 -8.43
CA VAL A 340 1.93 1.56 -8.93
C VAL A 340 2.30 0.59 -7.80
N GLU A 341 2.53 1.12 -6.59
CA GLU A 341 2.92 0.34 -5.42
C GLU A 341 1.71 -0.19 -4.63
N MET A 342 0.52 0.37 -4.85
CA MET A 342 -0.74 -0.24 -4.43
C MET A 342 -0.97 -1.62 -5.06
N PHE A 343 -0.56 -1.82 -6.32
CA PHE A 343 -0.54 -3.15 -6.95
C PHE A 343 0.44 -4.10 -6.26
N LEU A 344 1.63 -3.60 -5.89
CA LEU A 344 2.63 -4.40 -5.19
C LEU A 344 2.17 -4.79 -3.77
N LEU A 345 1.46 -3.89 -3.07
CA LEU A 345 0.82 -4.18 -1.78
C LEU A 345 -0.28 -5.25 -1.93
N ALA A 346 -1.14 -5.12 -2.93
CA ALA A 346 -2.18 -6.10 -3.24
C ALA A 346 -1.59 -7.50 -3.47
N TYR A 347 -0.54 -7.60 -4.28
CA TYR A 347 0.19 -8.86 -4.53
C TYR A 347 0.90 -9.41 -3.28
N ALA A 348 1.53 -8.55 -2.48
CA ALA A 348 2.23 -8.95 -1.26
C ALA A 348 1.29 -9.51 -0.18
N LEU A 349 0.03 -9.05 -0.15
CA LEU A 349 -0.99 -9.55 0.77
C LEU A 349 -1.87 -10.65 0.18
N GLN A 350 -1.91 -10.82 -1.15
CA GLN A 350 -2.90 -11.63 -1.87
C GLN A 350 -4.33 -11.16 -1.60
N TYR A 351 -4.56 -9.85 -1.74
CA TYR A 351 -5.84 -9.17 -1.55
C TYR A 351 -6.17 -8.30 -2.75
N THR A 352 -7.46 -8.24 -3.10
CA THR A 352 -7.98 -7.28 -4.07
C THR A 352 -8.31 -5.98 -3.36
N ILE A 353 -7.58 -4.89 -3.64
CA ILE A 353 -7.86 -3.58 -3.06
C ILE A 353 -8.74 -2.80 -4.03
N ARG A 354 -10.03 -2.65 -3.70
CA ARG A 354 -10.99 -1.82 -4.43
C ARG A 354 -10.94 -0.40 -3.88
N VAL A 355 -10.66 0.60 -4.71
CA VAL A 355 -10.56 2.00 -4.29
C VAL A 355 -11.54 2.87 -5.06
N TYR A 356 -12.42 3.56 -4.33
CA TYR A 356 -13.22 4.66 -4.86
C TYR A 356 -12.37 5.93 -4.94
N ARG A 357 -11.92 6.32 -6.13
CA ARG A 357 -11.12 7.52 -6.38
C ARG A 357 -12.06 8.70 -6.66
N LEU A 358 -12.47 9.43 -5.61
CA LEU A 358 -13.58 10.38 -5.70
C LEU A 358 -13.30 11.55 -6.64
N TYR A 359 -12.04 11.98 -6.75
CA TYR A 359 -11.64 13.02 -7.70
C TYR A 359 -11.74 12.58 -9.18
N LYS A 360 -11.84 11.26 -9.43
CA LYS A 360 -12.11 10.62 -10.73
C LYS A 360 -13.59 10.30 -10.94
N TYR A 361 -14.50 10.78 -10.09
CA TYR A 361 -15.94 10.58 -10.29
C TYR A 361 -16.40 11.04 -11.70
N SER A 362 -17.26 10.24 -12.33
CA SER A 362 -17.65 10.33 -13.76
C SER A 362 -16.59 9.92 -14.78
N THR A 363 -15.54 9.20 -14.39
CA THR A 363 -14.66 8.47 -15.33
C THR A 363 -14.56 6.99 -14.96
N ASP A 364 -14.03 6.17 -15.87
CA ASP A 364 -13.83 4.73 -15.65
C ASP A 364 -12.85 4.43 -14.49
N GLU A 365 -12.02 5.41 -14.10
CA GLU A 365 -11.11 5.30 -12.95
C GLU A 365 -11.80 5.52 -11.59
N PHE A 366 -13.09 5.91 -11.55
CA PHE A 366 -13.82 6.17 -10.29
C PHE A 366 -13.74 4.99 -9.32
N ILE A 367 -13.76 3.76 -9.84
CA ILE A 367 -13.46 2.55 -9.07
C ILE A 367 -12.25 1.88 -9.72
N THR A 368 -11.10 1.94 -9.06
CA THR A 368 -9.90 1.21 -9.48
C THR A 368 -9.74 -0.05 -8.63
N LEU A 369 -9.37 -1.17 -9.26
CA LEU A 369 -9.00 -2.41 -8.57
C LEU A 369 -7.49 -2.57 -8.61
N TYR A 370 -6.90 -2.94 -7.47
CA TYR A 370 -5.50 -3.34 -7.39
C TYR A 370 -5.46 -4.82 -6.99
N PRO A 371 -5.05 -5.74 -7.88
CA PRO A 371 -4.82 -5.53 -9.32
C PRO A 371 -6.10 -5.38 -10.15
N ASN A 372 -5.93 -4.95 -11.41
CA ASN A 372 -7.03 -4.80 -12.37
C ASN A 372 -7.75 -6.15 -12.62
N ASP A 373 -6.96 -7.21 -12.79
CA ASP A 373 -7.40 -8.59 -12.98
C ASP A 373 -7.03 -9.40 -11.72
N PRO A 374 -7.87 -9.40 -10.68
CA PRO A 374 -7.62 -10.16 -9.46
C PRO A 374 -7.84 -11.67 -9.66
N GLU A 375 -7.03 -12.46 -8.96
CA GLU A 375 -7.26 -13.91 -8.82
C GLU A 375 -8.58 -14.14 -8.06
N GLU A 376 -9.41 -15.10 -8.51
CA GLU A 376 -10.77 -15.31 -7.99
C GLU A 376 -10.84 -15.59 -6.48
N ASP A 377 -9.79 -16.20 -5.92
CA ASP A 377 -9.67 -16.55 -4.50
C ASP A 377 -9.27 -15.37 -3.58
N TRP A 378 -8.91 -14.20 -4.12
CA TRP A 378 -8.36 -13.08 -3.32
C TRP A 378 -9.47 -12.28 -2.61
N PRO A 379 -9.45 -12.16 -1.26
CA PRO A 379 -10.44 -11.38 -0.54
C PRO A 379 -10.40 -9.90 -0.94
N VAL A 380 -11.57 -9.25 -0.97
CA VAL A 380 -11.70 -7.86 -1.43
C VAL A 380 -11.79 -6.91 -0.24
N VAL A 381 -10.81 -6.04 -0.08
CA VAL A 381 -10.91 -4.86 0.81
C VAL A 381 -11.35 -3.64 0.01
N THR A 382 -12.19 -2.79 0.60
CA THR A 382 -12.67 -1.56 -0.05
C THR A 382 -12.20 -0.32 0.69
N LEU A 383 -11.67 0.65 -0.05
CA LEU A 383 -11.17 1.95 0.42
C LEU A 383 -11.81 3.10 -0.38
N ILE A 384 -11.69 4.32 0.13
CA ILE A 384 -12.02 5.58 -0.56
C ILE A 384 -10.74 6.42 -0.59
N THR A 385 -10.47 7.16 -1.67
CA THR A 385 -9.45 8.21 -1.68
C THR A 385 -9.93 9.46 -2.39
N GLU A 386 -9.48 10.61 -1.89
CA GLU A 386 -9.79 11.93 -2.46
C GLU A 386 -8.69 12.41 -3.42
N ASP A 387 -7.48 11.85 -3.36
CA ASP A 387 -6.29 12.37 -4.03
C ASP A 387 -5.17 11.32 -4.31
N ASP A 388 -5.47 10.03 -4.13
CA ASP A 388 -4.53 8.88 -4.13
C ASP A 388 -3.44 8.89 -3.04
N ARG A 389 -3.44 9.87 -2.11
CA ARG A 389 -2.51 9.95 -0.97
C ARG A 389 -3.20 9.58 0.35
N HIS A 390 -4.42 10.06 0.52
CA HIS A 390 -5.23 9.88 1.72
C HIS A 390 -6.32 8.84 1.47
N TYR A 391 -6.35 7.78 2.28
CA TYR A 391 -7.27 6.65 2.13
C TYR A 391 -8.18 6.54 3.35
N ASN A 392 -9.49 6.60 3.14
CA ASN A 392 -10.50 6.36 4.17
C ASN A 392 -11.16 4.98 3.99
N ILE A 393 -11.80 4.47 5.03
CA ILE A 393 -12.46 3.15 5.01
C ILE A 393 -13.99 3.31 4.98
N PRO A 394 -14.70 2.91 3.91
CA PRO A 394 -16.15 2.70 3.95
C PRO A 394 -16.50 1.46 4.78
N VAL A 395 -17.50 1.59 5.65
CA VAL A 395 -18.01 0.53 6.53
C VAL A 395 -19.54 0.50 6.51
N ARG A 396 -20.14 -0.53 7.13
CA ARG A 396 -21.60 -0.79 7.14
C ARG A 396 -22.19 -0.89 5.73
N MET A 397 -22.01 -2.04 5.07
CA MET A 397 -22.65 -2.27 3.76
C MET A 397 -24.17 -2.13 3.87
N CYS A 398 -24.74 -1.29 3.00
CA CYS A 398 -26.18 -1.19 2.83
C CYS A 398 -26.69 -2.50 2.24
N GLN A 399 -27.64 -3.16 2.91
CA GLN A 399 -28.33 -4.30 2.29
C GLN A 399 -29.19 -3.76 1.15
N GLU A 400 -28.96 -4.25 -0.08
CA GLU A 400 -29.88 -4.01 -1.20
C GLU A 400 -31.24 -4.58 -0.83
N THR A 401 -32.14 -3.70 -0.41
CA THR A 401 -33.54 -4.05 -0.18
C THR A 401 -34.18 -4.12 -1.56
N MET A 402 -34.19 -5.32 -2.16
CA MET A 402 -35.00 -5.58 -3.34
C MET A 402 -36.47 -5.44 -2.93
N LEU A 403 -37.08 -4.31 -3.31
CA LEU A 403 -38.48 -3.96 -3.13
C LEU A 403 -39.34 -4.55 -4.25
#